data_AF-A0A4Q9HE25-F1
#
_entry.id   AF-A0A4Q9HE25-F1
#
_cell.length_a   1.000
_cell.length_b   1.000
_cell.length_c   1.000
_cell.angle_alpha   90.00
_cell.angle_beta   90.00
_cell.angle_gamma   90.00
#
_symmetry.space_group_name_H-M   'P 1'
#
loop_
_entity.id
_entity.type
_entity.pdbx_description
1 polymer ?
#
loop_
_entity_poly.entity_id
_entity_poly.type
_entity_poly.pdbx_seq_one_letter_code
_entity_poly.pdbx_strand_id
1 'polypeptide(L)'
;MKNIKIIIPALLVLFSACSEATRNTTNSKSESMPQTTANKTDSLEVKMKINGNVATGDPLLLRFVVYNNTDSIKTFCIWHTPFEPLMSSYLSITNEKGEEAQYKGAMAKRVMPPPASSYSKVNPGDSLVANADLLKAYDLKKGSSYKAVYTGGNMSGLVSKDTVTFIYTELH
;
A
#
# COMPACT_ATOMS: atom_id res chain seq x y z
N MET A 1 -6.20 -54.43 11.94
CA MET A 1 -5.14 -55.45 11.85
C MET A 1 -4.18 -55.06 10.73
N LYS A 2 -2.89 -54.99 11.06
CA LYS A 2 -1.71 -55.28 10.22
C LYS A 2 -1.70 -54.76 8.75
N ASN A 3 -1.10 -53.60 8.49
CA ASN A 3 0.33 -53.31 8.22
C ASN A 3 0.78 -53.56 6.76
N ILE A 4 0.97 -52.49 6.00
CA ILE A 4 1.78 -52.50 4.78
C ILE A 4 2.80 -51.36 4.87
N LYS A 5 4.05 -51.74 5.10
CA LYS A 5 5.26 -50.99 4.78
C LYS A 5 5.72 -51.46 3.40
N ILE A 6 6.27 -50.58 2.56
CA ILE A 6 7.30 -50.83 1.51
C ILE A 6 7.58 -49.44 0.87
N ILE A 7 8.66 -48.75 1.26
CA ILE A 7 10.03 -48.72 0.70
C ILE A 7 10.17 -47.72 -0.46
N ILE A 8 11.01 -46.72 -0.19
CA ILE A 8 11.55 -45.65 -1.04
C ILE A 8 12.55 -46.25 -2.05
N PRO A 9 12.71 -45.63 -3.23
CA PRO A 9 14.08 -45.36 -3.69
C PRO A 9 14.28 -43.88 -4.05
N ALA A 10 15.32 -43.31 -3.44
CA ALA A 10 15.94 -42.07 -3.81
C ALA A 10 16.68 -42.26 -5.13
N LEU A 11 16.45 -41.38 -6.11
CA LEU A 11 17.27 -41.30 -7.31
C LEU A 11 17.95 -39.92 -7.33
N LEU A 12 19.18 -39.92 -6.82
CA LEU A 12 20.18 -38.87 -6.98
C LEU A 12 20.70 -38.94 -8.41
N VAL A 13 20.54 -37.85 -9.18
CA VAL A 13 21.25 -37.67 -10.44
C VAL A 13 22.14 -36.44 -10.30
N LEU A 14 23.41 -36.70 -10.08
CA LEU A 14 24.50 -35.73 -10.19
C LEU A 14 24.91 -35.68 -11.66
N PHE A 15 24.69 -34.55 -12.32
CA PHE A 15 25.42 -34.20 -13.53
C PHE A 15 26.45 -33.13 -13.19
N SER A 16 27.68 -33.60 -12.97
CA SER A 16 28.89 -32.82 -13.06
C SER A 16 29.28 -32.74 -14.54
N ALA A 17 29.45 -31.54 -15.07
CA ALA A 17 30.16 -31.31 -16.32
C ALA A 17 30.96 -30.01 -16.20
N CYS A 18 32.24 -30.16 -15.85
CA CYS A 18 33.25 -29.17 -16.17
C CYS A 18 33.63 -29.37 -17.64
N SER A 19 33.56 -28.31 -18.44
CA SER A 19 34.22 -28.23 -19.74
C SER A 19 34.99 -26.92 -19.83
N GLU A 20 36.17 -27.02 -20.42
CA GLU A 20 37.31 -26.14 -20.29
C GLU A 20 37.18 -24.77 -20.97
N ALA A 21 38.04 -23.87 -20.53
CA ALA A 21 38.23 -22.53 -21.06
C ALA A 21 38.60 -22.53 -22.55
N THR A 22 37.81 -21.81 -23.36
CA THR A 22 38.26 -21.26 -24.64
C THR A 22 38.21 -19.75 -24.53
N ARG A 23 39.38 -19.11 -24.57
CA ARG A 23 39.49 -17.66 -24.82
C ARG A 23 39.07 -17.39 -26.26
N ASN A 24 38.10 -16.51 -26.46
CA ASN A 24 38.06 -15.64 -27.63
C ASN A 24 37.30 -14.35 -27.32
N THR A 25 37.86 -13.28 -27.87
CA THR A 25 37.57 -11.87 -27.67
C THR A 25 36.19 -11.45 -28.22
N THR A 26 35.68 -10.35 -27.68
CA THR A 26 34.72 -9.36 -28.24
C THR A 26 33.21 -9.51 -27.98
N ASN A 27 32.67 -8.45 -27.37
CA ASN A 27 31.28 -7.96 -27.35
C ASN A 27 30.21 -8.76 -26.59
N SER A 28 30.12 -8.52 -25.29
CA SER A 28 28.98 -8.93 -24.46
C SER A 28 27.76 -8.02 -24.72
N LYS A 29 26.86 -8.49 -25.57
CA LYS A 29 25.43 -8.18 -25.51
C LYS A 29 24.75 -9.43 -24.92
N SER A 30 24.54 -9.45 -23.60
CA SER A 30 23.81 -10.54 -22.95
C SER A 30 22.34 -10.18 -22.85
N GLU A 31 21.54 -10.83 -23.69
CA GLU A 31 20.11 -11.04 -23.45
C GLU A 31 19.97 -11.86 -22.16
N SER A 32 19.33 -11.26 -21.15
CA SER A 32 18.94 -11.94 -19.92
C SER A 32 17.44 -12.26 -20.00
N MET A 33 17.10 -13.54 -19.80
CA MET A 33 15.74 -13.99 -19.51
C MET A 33 15.13 -13.12 -18.39
N PRO A 34 13.84 -12.75 -18.45
CA PRO A 34 13.21 -12.02 -17.37
C PRO A 34 13.02 -12.95 -16.17
N GLN A 35 13.99 -12.95 -15.25
CA GLN A 35 13.69 -13.24 -13.86
C GLN A 35 12.80 -12.09 -13.38
N THR A 36 11.51 -12.36 -13.20
CA THR A 36 10.64 -11.48 -12.42
C THR A 36 11.01 -11.61 -10.94
N THR A 37 12.16 -11.08 -10.56
CA THR A 37 12.38 -10.63 -9.19
C THR A 37 11.44 -9.44 -9.02
N ALA A 38 10.29 -9.67 -8.39
CA ALA A 38 9.48 -8.58 -7.87
C ALA A 38 10.41 -7.78 -6.95
N ASN A 39 10.85 -6.60 -7.40
CA ASN A 39 11.66 -5.70 -6.60
C ASN A 39 10.89 -5.40 -5.32
N LYS A 40 11.25 -6.11 -4.25
CA LYS A 40 10.70 -5.92 -2.92
C LYS A 40 11.10 -4.50 -2.53
N THR A 41 10.17 -3.56 -2.68
CA THR A 41 10.44 -2.16 -2.40
C THR A 41 10.69 -2.07 -0.89
N ASP A 42 11.79 -1.43 -0.46
CA ASP A 42 12.12 -1.27 0.96
C ASP A 42 11.26 -0.19 1.64
N SER A 43 9.96 -0.16 1.31
CA SER A 43 9.00 0.83 1.77
C SER A 43 7.73 0.15 2.24
N LEU A 44 7.05 0.79 3.20
CA LEU A 44 5.69 0.43 3.57
C LEU A 44 4.73 0.84 2.46
N GLU A 45 3.96 -0.13 1.95
CA GLU A 45 2.99 0.07 0.88
C GLU A 45 1.59 0.32 1.46
N VAL A 46 0.86 1.26 0.86
CA VAL A 46 -0.52 1.56 1.21
C VAL A 46 -1.47 0.98 0.18
N LYS A 47 -2.54 0.34 0.66
CA LYS A 47 -3.74 0.07 -0.13
C LYS A 47 -4.95 0.83 0.39
N MET A 48 -5.70 1.42 -0.53
CA MET A 48 -6.90 2.20 -0.22
C MET A 48 -8.15 1.58 -0.82
N LYS A 49 -9.26 1.64 -0.08
CA LYS A 49 -10.61 1.36 -0.59
C LYS A 49 -11.59 2.36 -0.03
N ILE A 50 -12.57 2.76 -0.83
CA ILE A 50 -13.69 3.62 -0.41
C ILE A 50 -14.98 2.88 -0.75
N ASN A 51 -15.93 2.84 0.18
CA ASN A 51 -17.21 2.12 0.00
C ASN A 51 -18.09 2.74 -1.09
N GLY A 52 -18.08 4.07 -1.25
CA GLY A 52 -18.79 4.82 -2.29
C GLY A 52 -20.30 4.91 -2.05
N ASN A 53 -20.95 3.75 -1.89
CA ASN A 53 -22.36 3.67 -1.51
C ASN A 53 -22.46 3.69 0.03
N VAL A 54 -23.22 4.63 0.56
CA VAL A 54 -23.48 4.78 2.00
C VAL A 54 -24.97 4.80 2.25
N ALA A 55 -25.47 4.15 3.29
CA ALA A 55 -26.84 4.39 3.73
C ALA A 55 -26.97 5.83 4.28
N THR A 56 -28.20 6.33 4.33
CA THR A 56 -28.47 7.64 4.94
C THR A 56 -27.97 7.65 6.39
N GLY A 57 -27.03 8.55 6.71
CA GLY A 57 -26.43 8.67 8.05
C GLY A 57 -25.16 7.83 8.29
N ASP A 58 -24.81 6.94 7.36
CA ASP A 58 -23.59 6.13 7.46
C ASP A 58 -22.34 6.87 6.93
N PRO A 59 -21.13 6.51 7.42
CA PRO A 59 -19.89 7.15 7.01
C PRO A 59 -19.48 6.76 5.58
N LEU A 60 -18.94 7.73 4.83
CA LEU A 60 -18.21 7.46 3.59
C LEU A 60 -16.78 7.06 3.96
N LEU A 61 -16.58 5.76 4.13
CA LEU A 61 -15.40 5.21 4.78
C LEU A 61 -14.26 5.02 3.78
N LEU A 62 -13.15 5.74 4.00
CA LEU A 62 -11.84 5.33 3.52
C LEU A 62 -11.31 4.24 4.43
N ARG A 63 -11.04 3.07 3.87
CA ARG A 63 -10.22 2.03 4.47
C ARG A 63 -8.79 2.15 3.96
N PHE A 64 -7.84 2.28 4.87
CA PHE A 64 -6.43 2.52 4.59
C PHE A 64 -5.58 1.44 5.27
N VAL A 65 -4.87 0.65 4.46
CA VAL A 65 -4.03 -0.45 4.95
C VAL A 65 -2.58 -0.16 4.66
N VAL A 66 -1.74 -0.26 5.69
CA VAL A 66 -0.29 -0.17 5.57
C VAL A 66 0.27 -1.58 5.65
N TYR A 67 0.91 -2.03 4.58
CA TYR A 67 1.57 -3.33 4.49
C TYR A 67 3.07 -3.18 4.68
N ASN A 68 3.63 -4.02 5.55
CA ASN A 68 5.06 -4.23 5.60
C ASN A 68 5.43 -5.51 4.85
N ASN A 69 5.65 -5.36 3.54
CA ASN A 69 6.07 -6.48 2.73
C ASN A 69 7.56 -6.82 2.91
N THR A 70 8.33 -6.09 3.75
CA THR A 70 9.77 -6.28 3.99
C THR A 70 10.05 -7.42 4.98
N ASP A 71 11.33 -7.70 5.25
CA ASP A 71 11.81 -8.73 6.21
C ASP A 71 12.25 -8.14 7.56
N SER A 72 12.10 -6.82 7.75
CA SER A 72 12.47 -6.12 8.99
C SER A 72 11.30 -5.30 9.52
N ILE A 73 11.33 -5.01 10.83
CA ILE A 73 10.35 -4.09 11.43
C ILE A 73 10.56 -2.72 10.79
N LYS A 74 9.47 -2.12 10.30
CA LYS A 74 9.47 -0.77 9.75
C LYS A 74 8.61 0.16 10.60
N THR A 75 8.87 1.44 10.48
CA THR A 75 8.08 2.49 11.13
C THR A 75 7.63 3.54 10.12
N PHE A 76 6.47 4.12 10.36
CA PHE A 76 5.97 5.29 9.61
C PHE A 76 5.44 6.34 10.57
N CYS A 77 5.46 7.60 10.14
CA CYS A 77 4.84 8.69 10.88
C CYS A 77 3.32 8.65 10.64
N ILE A 78 2.52 8.66 11.71
CA ILE A 78 1.06 8.59 11.62
C ILE A 78 0.42 9.90 11.13
N TRP A 79 1.19 10.99 11.09
CA TRP A 79 0.69 12.26 10.59
C TRP A 79 0.38 12.17 9.10
N HIS A 80 -0.66 12.88 8.68
CA HIS A 80 -1.13 12.83 7.30
C HIS A 80 -1.54 11.40 6.88
N THR A 81 -2.14 10.67 7.82
CA THR A 81 -2.75 9.36 7.60
C THR A 81 -4.05 9.23 8.40
N PRO A 82 -4.91 8.24 8.11
CA PRO A 82 -6.07 7.91 8.93
C PRO A 82 -5.77 7.32 10.33
N PHE A 83 -4.51 7.09 10.69
CA PHE A 83 -4.13 6.62 12.04
C PHE A 83 -4.21 7.72 13.11
N GLU A 84 -4.59 8.93 12.70
CA GLU A 84 -5.07 10.02 13.54
C GLU A 84 -6.43 10.51 13.00
N PRO A 85 -7.20 11.28 13.77
CA PRO A 85 -8.36 11.98 13.23
C PRO A 85 -7.98 12.81 11.98
N LEU A 86 -8.96 13.15 11.14
CA LEU A 86 -8.77 14.00 9.96
C LEU A 86 -8.33 15.41 10.37
N MET A 87 -7.01 15.56 10.58
CA MET A 87 -6.33 16.76 11.07
C MET A 87 -5.35 17.34 10.03
N SER A 88 -5.47 16.89 8.78
CA SER A 88 -4.72 17.37 7.61
C SER A 88 -5.38 16.88 6.31
N SER A 89 -5.19 17.62 5.21
CA SER A 89 -5.56 17.14 3.88
C SER A 89 -4.46 16.23 3.32
N TYR A 90 -4.66 14.92 3.46
CA TYR A 90 -3.70 13.89 2.98
C TYR A 90 -4.23 13.09 1.78
N LEU A 91 -5.40 13.45 1.26
CA LEU A 91 -5.93 12.97 -0.01
C LEU A 91 -6.10 14.16 -0.95
N SER A 92 -5.75 13.96 -2.21
CA SER A 92 -6.34 14.75 -3.29
C SER A 92 -7.56 14.00 -3.82
N ILE A 93 -8.72 14.66 -3.84
CA ILE A 93 -9.97 14.10 -4.30
C ILE A 93 -10.51 15.01 -5.40
N THR A 94 -10.59 14.51 -6.63
CA THR A 94 -11.06 15.27 -7.80
C THR A 94 -12.33 14.68 -8.38
N ASN A 95 -13.26 15.51 -8.82
CA ASN A 95 -14.43 15.05 -9.57
C ASN A 95 -14.09 14.77 -11.05
N GLU A 96 -15.08 14.34 -11.83
CA GLU A 96 -14.90 14.05 -13.26
C GLU A 96 -14.45 15.24 -14.12
N LYS A 97 -14.72 16.48 -13.65
CA LYS A 97 -14.26 17.71 -14.30
C LYS A 97 -12.84 18.11 -13.89
N GLY A 98 -12.21 17.34 -12.99
CA GLY A 98 -10.91 17.66 -12.41
C GLY A 98 -10.95 18.70 -11.29
N GLU A 99 -12.13 19.06 -10.80
CA GLU A 99 -12.28 20.01 -9.69
C GLU A 99 -11.98 19.29 -8.37
N GLU A 100 -11.12 19.89 -7.53
CA GLU A 100 -10.75 19.36 -6.23
C GLU A 100 -11.90 19.52 -5.21
N ALA A 101 -12.22 18.46 -4.48
CA ALA A 101 -13.13 18.51 -3.34
C ALA A 101 -12.48 19.31 -2.20
N GLN A 102 -13.17 20.33 -1.72
CA GLN A 102 -12.61 21.21 -0.69
C GLN A 102 -12.43 20.45 0.63
N TYR A 103 -11.21 20.50 1.19
CA TYR A 103 -10.97 20.10 2.57
C TYR A 103 -11.49 21.16 3.54
N LYS A 104 -12.36 20.73 4.47
CA LYS A 104 -13.01 21.52 5.52
C LYS A 104 -12.70 21.00 6.93
N GLY A 105 -11.88 19.95 7.04
CA GLY A 105 -11.49 19.37 8.33
C GLY A 105 -10.54 20.25 9.12
N ALA A 106 -10.23 19.80 10.34
CA ALA A 106 -9.24 20.47 11.18
C ALA A 106 -7.84 20.39 10.56
N MET A 107 -6.99 21.38 10.85
CA MET A 107 -5.59 21.41 10.44
C MET A 107 -4.72 21.54 11.68
N ALA A 108 -4.01 20.47 12.04
CA ALA A 108 -3.13 20.47 13.21
C ALA A 108 -1.84 21.23 12.95
N LYS A 109 -1.48 22.15 13.85
CA LYS A 109 -0.13 22.74 13.90
C LYS A 109 0.83 21.73 14.54
N ARG A 110 1.98 21.49 13.91
CA ARG A 110 2.95 20.46 14.35
C ARG A 110 4.29 21.08 14.72
N VAL A 111 4.98 20.47 15.68
CA VAL A 111 6.41 20.70 15.93
C VAL A 111 7.22 19.83 14.96
N MET A 112 8.37 20.34 14.52
CA MET A 112 9.30 19.60 13.67
C MET A 112 10.66 19.46 14.37
N PRO A 113 11.31 18.28 14.31
CA PRO A 113 10.84 17.03 13.68
C PRO A 113 9.66 16.37 14.44
N PRO A 114 8.91 15.44 13.82
CA PRO A 114 7.87 14.70 14.52
C PRO A 114 8.44 13.96 15.75
N PRO A 115 7.79 14.02 16.92
CA PRO A 115 8.25 13.30 18.11
C PRO A 115 8.15 11.79 17.91
N ALA A 116 8.91 11.02 18.70
CA ALA A 116 8.92 9.55 18.62
C ALA A 116 7.53 8.92 18.80
N SER A 117 6.65 9.54 19.58
CA SER A 117 5.27 9.11 19.79
C SER A 117 4.38 9.20 18.54
N SER A 118 4.83 9.91 17.49
CA SER A 118 4.12 10.02 16.22
C SER A 118 4.39 8.86 15.27
N TYR A 119 5.15 7.85 15.67
CA TYR A 119 5.52 6.73 14.81
C TYR A 119 4.84 5.44 15.23
N SER A 120 4.31 4.71 14.24
CA SER A 120 3.79 3.36 14.41
C SER A 120 4.76 2.33 13.84
N LYS A 121 4.85 1.18 14.50
CA LYS A 121 5.66 0.02 14.06
C LYS A 121 4.78 -0.97 13.29
N VAL A 122 5.33 -1.57 12.24
CA VAL A 122 4.71 -2.67 11.49
C VAL A 122 5.71 -3.81 11.40
N ASN A 123 5.33 -5.00 11.87
CA ASN A 123 6.20 -6.19 11.83
C ASN A 123 6.39 -6.69 10.39
N PRO A 124 7.47 -7.44 10.10
CA PRO A 124 7.65 -8.08 8.79
C PRO A 124 6.45 -8.94 8.41
N GLY A 125 5.95 -8.78 7.18
CA GLY A 125 4.80 -9.53 6.65
C GLY A 125 3.44 -9.14 7.25
N ASP A 126 3.40 -8.15 8.14
CA ASP A 126 2.18 -7.72 8.83
C ASP A 126 1.55 -6.47 8.16
N SER A 127 0.36 -6.09 8.64
CA SER A 127 -0.32 -4.90 8.19
C SER A 127 -1.06 -4.18 9.32
N LEU A 128 -1.15 -2.86 9.21
CA LEU A 128 -2.02 -2.04 10.06
C LEU A 128 -3.17 -1.47 9.24
N VAL A 129 -4.33 -1.30 9.87
CA VAL A 129 -5.54 -0.78 9.24
C VAL A 129 -6.04 0.43 10.02
N ALA A 130 -6.37 1.49 9.29
CA ALA A 130 -7.11 2.62 9.83
C ALA A 130 -8.27 2.98 8.89
N ASN A 131 -9.28 3.65 9.46
CA ASN A 131 -10.42 4.12 8.70
C ASN A 131 -10.69 5.59 8.97
N ALA A 132 -11.13 6.32 7.94
CA ALA A 132 -11.55 7.71 8.05
C ALA A 132 -12.91 7.91 7.38
N ASP A 133 -13.80 8.64 8.04
CA ASP A 133 -15.05 9.10 7.44
C ASP A 133 -14.81 10.39 6.67
N LEU A 134 -14.84 10.29 5.34
CA LEU A 134 -14.51 11.41 4.45
C LEU A 134 -15.52 12.55 4.56
N LEU A 135 -16.77 12.29 4.94
CA LEU A 135 -17.81 13.32 5.08
C LEU A 135 -17.53 14.28 6.24
N LYS A 136 -16.64 13.92 7.17
CA LYS A 136 -16.23 14.80 8.28
C LYS A 136 -15.26 15.91 7.86
N ALA A 137 -14.62 15.79 6.71
CA ALA A 137 -13.55 16.72 6.33
C ALA A 137 -13.54 17.12 4.86
N TYR A 138 -14.32 16.49 3.98
CA TYR A 138 -14.35 16.81 2.55
C TYR A 138 -15.75 17.23 2.10
N ASP A 139 -15.80 18.27 1.28
CA ASP A 139 -17.03 18.76 0.65
C ASP A 139 -17.41 17.90 -0.56
N LEU A 140 -18.05 16.76 -0.31
CA LEU A 140 -18.45 15.80 -1.33
C LEU A 140 -19.94 15.93 -1.66
N LYS A 141 -20.26 15.97 -2.94
CA LYS A 141 -21.63 16.08 -3.46
C LYS A 141 -22.21 14.70 -3.70
N LYS A 142 -23.40 14.46 -3.17
CA LYS A 142 -24.19 13.24 -3.43
C LYS A 142 -24.41 13.08 -4.94
N GLY A 143 -24.35 11.85 -5.43
CA GLY A 143 -24.48 11.47 -6.83
C GLY A 143 -23.27 11.81 -7.71
N SER A 144 -22.18 12.35 -7.16
CA SER A 144 -20.97 12.69 -7.93
C SER A 144 -19.92 11.59 -7.86
N SER A 145 -19.22 11.40 -8.97
CA SER A 145 -18.06 10.50 -9.11
C SER A 145 -16.76 11.25 -8.80
N TYR A 146 -15.87 10.55 -8.12
CA TYR A 146 -14.61 11.09 -7.59
C TYR A 146 -13.45 10.13 -7.80
N LYS A 147 -12.25 10.71 -7.88
CA LYS A 147 -10.96 10.03 -7.89
C LYS A 147 -10.13 10.52 -6.71
N ALA A 148 -9.75 9.62 -5.81
CA ALA A 148 -8.92 9.89 -4.64
C ALA A 148 -7.51 9.31 -4.80
N VAL A 149 -6.51 10.12 -4.46
CA VAL A 149 -5.09 9.77 -4.44
C VAL A 149 -4.49 10.19 -3.09
N TYR A 150 -3.64 9.33 -2.52
CA TYR A 150 -2.92 9.65 -1.29
C TYR A 150 -1.74 10.59 -1.55
N THR A 151 -1.71 11.73 -0.85
CA THR A 151 -0.68 12.77 -1.02
C THR A 151 0.16 12.98 0.24
N GLY A 152 -0.15 12.29 1.35
CA GLY A 152 0.56 12.42 2.63
C GLY A 152 1.93 11.75 2.71
N GLY A 153 2.37 11.06 1.64
CA GLY A 153 3.56 10.19 1.66
C GLY A 153 4.86 10.89 2.09
N ASN A 154 5.02 12.18 1.76
CA ASN A 154 6.21 12.95 2.17
C ASN A 154 6.32 13.13 3.70
N MET A 155 5.18 13.19 4.41
CA MET A 155 5.17 13.32 5.87
C MET A 155 5.19 11.97 6.56
N SER A 156 4.45 10.99 6.05
CA SER A 156 4.30 9.68 6.68
C SER A 156 5.45 8.72 6.38
N GLY A 157 6.11 8.87 5.24
CA GLY A 157 7.05 7.88 4.69
C GLY A 157 6.37 6.70 4.00
N LEU A 158 5.05 6.75 3.81
CA LEU A 158 4.26 5.70 3.16
C LEU A 158 4.19 5.89 1.65
N VAL A 159 4.21 4.79 0.90
CA VAL A 159 4.07 4.79 -0.56
C VAL A 159 2.72 4.22 -0.96
N SER A 160 1.93 4.98 -1.73
CA SER A 160 0.72 4.49 -2.37
C SER A 160 0.86 4.62 -3.89
N LYS A 161 0.43 3.57 -4.61
CA LYS A 161 0.24 3.61 -6.07
C LYS A 161 -1.24 3.61 -6.44
N ASP A 162 -2.11 3.55 -5.45
CA ASP A 162 -3.54 3.40 -5.65
C ASP A 162 -4.14 4.74 -6.08
N THR A 163 -5.00 4.65 -7.09
CA THR A 163 -5.98 5.67 -7.45
C THR A 163 -7.35 5.04 -7.25
N VAL A 164 -8.13 5.58 -6.30
CA VAL A 164 -9.44 5.00 -5.95
C VAL A 164 -10.53 5.84 -6.57
N THR A 165 -11.34 5.23 -7.43
CA THR A 165 -12.56 5.85 -7.95
C THR A 165 -13.76 5.39 -7.15
N PHE A 166 -14.66 6.31 -6.83
CA PHE A 166 -15.91 6.02 -6.15
C PHE A 166 -17.00 7.03 -6.56
N ILE A 167 -18.26 6.59 -6.53
CA ILE A 167 -19.41 7.49 -6.62
C ILE A 167 -19.93 7.65 -5.19
N TYR A 168 -20.14 8.88 -4.74
CA TYR A 168 -20.79 9.10 -3.44
C TYR A 168 -22.30 8.98 -3.62
N THR A 169 -22.84 7.81 -3.33
CA THR A 169 -24.29 7.54 -3.39
C THR A 169 -24.84 7.41 -1.99
N GLU A 170 -25.90 8.16 -1.67
CA GLU A 170 -26.69 7.92 -0.47
C GLU A 170 -27.85 6.97 -0.82
N LEU A 171 -27.90 5.83 -0.13
CA LEU A 171 -28.96 4.84 -0.28
C LEU A 171 -30.12 5.20 0.66
N HIS A 172 -31.33 5.05 0.14
CA HIS A 172 -32.59 5.24 0.87
C HIS A 172 -33.17 3.90 1.31
#